data_AF-A0A2G9TCC6-F1
#
_entry.id   AF-A0A2G9TCC6-F1
#
_cell.length_a   1.000
_cell.length_b   1.000
_cell.length_c   1.000
_cell.angle_alpha   90.00
_cell.angle_beta   90.00
_cell.angle_gamma   90.00
#
_symmetry.space_group_name_H-M   'P 1'
#
loop_
_entity.id
_entity.type
_entity.pdbx_description
1 polymer ?
#
loop_
_entity_poly.entity_id
_entity_poly.type
_entity_poly.pdbx_seq_one_letter_code
_entity_poly.pdbx_strand_id
1 'polypeptide(L)'
;SLGCCLYALCYFVSPFDLVYEKGNSVALAAQSPEKIQYPDVKRFDPQLVTVMRALLVVDPTRRMSIEEAADVVGSVGTKRADGQNVMAV
;
A
#
# COMPACT_ATOMS: atom_id res chain seq x y z
N SER A 1 9.69 -4.08 3.21
CA SER A 1 9.32 -3.44 4.49
C SER A 1 8.37 -2.28 4.30
N LEU A 2 8.75 -1.17 3.64
CA LEU A 2 7.87 0.01 3.48
C LEU A 2 6.51 -0.30 2.83
N GLY A 3 6.48 -1.07 1.74
CA GLY A 3 5.23 -1.46 1.09
C GLY A 3 4.28 -2.24 2.02
N CYS A 4 4.82 -3.09 2.89
CA CYS A 4 4.03 -3.80 3.91
C CYS A 4 3.52 -2.85 5.00
N CYS A 5 4.33 -1.86 5.41
CA CYS A 5 3.89 -0.84 6.36
C CYS A 5 2.74 -0.01 5.80
N LEU A 6 2.85 0.46 4.54
CA LEU A 6 1.77 1.19 3.86
C LEU A 6 0.50 0.34 3.76
N TYR A 7 0.64 -0.95 3.45
CA TYR A 7 -0.47 -1.89 3.43
C TYR A 7 -1.14 -1.98 4.80
N ALA A 8 -0.36 -2.19 5.87
CA ALA A 8 -0.88 -2.27 7.23
C ALA A 8 -1.56 -0.96 7.68
N LEU A 9 -1.07 0.21 7.24
CA LEU A 9 -1.72 1.49 7.52
C LEU A 9 -3.07 1.64 6.81
N CYS A 10 -3.21 1.09 5.60
CA CYS A 10 -4.45 1.16 4.84
C CYS A 10 -5.48 0.13 5.29
N TYR A 11 -5.04 -1.09 5.58
CA TYR A 11 -5.94 -2.24 5.78
C TYR A 11 -5.95 -2.77 7.22
N PHE A 12 -5.15 -2.19 8.12
CA PHE A 12 -5.00 -2.61 9.52
C PHE A 12 -4.59 -4.09 9.70
N VAL A 13 -4.10 -4.71 8.63
CA VAL A 13 -3.59 -6.08 8.58
C VAL A 13 -2.37 -6.09 7.67
N SER A 14 -1.39 -6.96 7.90
CA SER A 14 -0.27 -7.10 6.96
C SER A 14 -0.66 -7.99 5.77
N PRO A 15 -0.05 -7.77 4.58
CA PRO A 15 -0.39 -8.52 3.37
C PRO A 15 -0.10 -10.02 3.49
N PHE A 16 0.68 -10.44 4.49
CA PHE A 16 1.08 -11.83 4.70
C PHE A 16 0.50 -12.46 5.97
N ASP A 17 -0.29 -11.74 6.76
CA ASP A 17 -0.82 -12.26 8.03
C ASP A 17 -1.72 -13.47 7.79
N LEU A 18 -2.59 -13.40 6.78
CA LEU A 18 -3.47 -14.53 6.42
C LEU A 18 -2.69 -15.77 5.96
N VAL A 19 -1.52 -15.57 5.32
CA VAL A 19 -0.65 -16.68 4.90
C VAL A 19 0.00 -17.31 6.13
N TYR A 20 0.48 -16.47 7.03
CA TYR A 20 1.10 -16.88 8.29
C TYR A 20 0.12 -17.63 9.19
N GLU A 21 -1.09 -17.11 9.42
CA GLU A 21 -2.14 -17.72 10.24
C GLU A 21 -2.59 -19.09 9.72
N LYS A 22 -2.62 -19.26 8.38
CA LYS A 22 -2.96 -20.53 7.73
C LYS A 22 -1.82 -21.56 7.77
N GLY A 23 -0.66 -21.22 8.33
CA GLY A 23 0.52 -22.09 8.33
C GLY A 23 1.16 -22.25 6.95
N ASN A 24 0.83 -21.39 5.99
CA ASN A 24 1.44 -21.39 4.67
C ASN A 24 2.80 -20.67 4.71
N SER A 25 3.65 -20.97 3.74
CA SER A 25 4.98 -20.35 3.67
C SER A 25 4.90 -18.87 3.27
N VAL A 26 5.24 -17.99 4.22
CA VAL A 26 5.39 -16.55 3.98
C VAL A 26 6.48 -16.28 2.94
N ALA A 27 7.54 -17.08 2.91
CA ALA A 27 8.62 -16.94 1.92
C ALA A 27 8.09 -17.15 0.48
N LEU A 28 7.22 -18.13 0.27
CA LEU A 28 6.59 -18.37 -1.04
C LEU A 28 5.59 -17.27 -1.40
N ALA A 29 4.82 -16.78 -0.43
CA ALA A 29 3.89 -15.68 -0.65
C ALA A 29 4.62 -14.37 -0.97
N ALA A 30 5.74 -14.09 -0.32
CA ALA A 30 6.58 -12.93 -0.60
C ALA A 30 7.16 -12.96 -2.02
N GLN A 31 7.43 -14.16 -2.57
CA GLN A 31 7.84 -14.34 -3.98
C GLN A 31 6.66 -14.27 -4.97
N SER A 32 5.42 -14.25 -4.50
CA SER A 32 4.20 -14.25 -5.31
C SER A 32 3.40 -12.96 -5.07
N PRO A 33 3.86 -11.79 -5.56
CA PRO A 33 3.25 -10.49 -5.26
C PRO A 33 1.84 -10.36 -5.84
N GLU A 34 1.52 -11.17 -6.86
CA GLU A 34 0.17 -11.29 -7.44
C GLU A 34 -0.85 -11.88 -6.48
N LYS A 35 -0.42 -12.62 -5.45
CA LYS A 35 -1.29 -13.21 -4.43
C LYS A 35 -1.67 -12.22 -3.32
N ILE A 36 -1.03 -11.06 -3.29
CA ILE A 36 -1.37 -10.00 -2.34
C ILE A 36 -2.74 -9.46 -2.73
N GLN A 37 -3.70 -9.54 -1.82
CA GLN A 37 -5.04 -9.03 -2.05
C GLN A 37 -5.07 -7.53 -1.76
N TYR A 38 -5.64 -6.74 -2.65
CA TYR A 38 -5.86 -5.32 -2.45
C TYR A 38 -7.37 -5.13 -2.53
N PRO A 39 -8.09 -5.11 -1.39
CA PRO A 39 -9.54 -5.01 -1.46
C PRO A 39 -9.92 -3.68 -2.10
N ASP A 40 -10.78 -3.73 -3.13
CA ASP A 40 -11.24 -2.59 -3.96
C ASP A 40 -12.20 -1.66 -3.21
N VAL A 41 -11.82 -1.30 -1.99
CA VAL A 41 -12.48 -0.22 -1.28
C VAL A 41 -11.92 1.06 -1.89
N LYS A 42 -12.77 1.83 -2.61
CA LYS A 42 -12.52 3.20 -3.10
C LYS A 42 -12.20 4.21 -1.97
N ARG A 43 -11.71 3.75 -0.82
CA ARG A 43 -11.32 4.50 0.37
C ARG A 43 -9.96 5.16 0.22
N PHE A 44 -9.09 4.61 -0.63
CA PHE A 44 -7.73 5.11 -0.84
C PHE A 44 -7.54 5.66 -2.24
N ASP A 45 -6.67 6.66 -2.35
CA ASP A 45 -6.31 7.25 -3.62
C ASP A 45 -5.65 6.18 -4.51
N PRO A 46 -6.03 6.07 -5.80
CA PRO A 46 -5.43 5.10 -6.72
C PRO A 46 -3.91 5.25 -6.86
N GLN A 47 -3.37 6.46 -6.69
CA GLN A 47 -1.92 6.69 -6.67
C GLN A 47 -1.28 5.99 -5.47
N LEU A 48 -1.89 6.05 -4.29
CA LEU A 48 -1.37 5.38 -3.09
C LEU A 48 -1.30 3.85 -3.28
N VAL A 49 -2.35 3.26 -3.87
CA VAL A 49 -2.38 1.83 -4.19
C VAL A 49 -1.30 1.49 -5.23
N THR A 50 -1.08 2.37 -6.21
CA THR A 50 -0.05 2.20 -7.25
C THR A 50 1.36 2.20 -6.64
N VAL A 51 1.67 3.17 -5.78
CA VAL A 51 2.95 3.22 -5.04
C VAL A 51 3.14 1.97 -4.20
N MET A 52 2.09 1.54 -3.49
CA MET A 52 2.16 0.34 -2.65
C MET A 52 2.48 -0.91 -3.47
N ARG A 53 1.85 -1.08 -4.64
CA ARG A 53 2.16 -2.17 -5.58
C ARG A 53 3.59 -2.08 -6.10
N ALA A 54 4.06 -0.88 -6.46
CA ALA A 54 5.40 -0.66 -6.98
C ALA A 54 6.51 -0.93 -5.93
N LEU A 55 6.21 -0.71 -4.64
CA LEU A 55 7.11 -1.04 -3.53
C LEU A 55 7.10 -2.54 -3.16
N LEU A 56 6.01 -3.26 -3.46
CA LEU A 56 5.84 -4.69 -3.19
C LEU A 56 6.24 -5.59 -4.37
N VAL A 57 6.98 -5.05 -5.35
CA VAL A 57 7.58 -5.82 -6.46
C VAL A 57 8.72 -6.70 -5.95
N VAL A 58 8.75 -7.97 -6.38
CA VAL A 58 9.80 -8.94 -6.00
C VAL A 58 11.14 -8.60 -6.63
N ASP A 59 11.12 -8.25 -7.91
CA ASP A 59 12.31 -7.84 -8.65
C ASP A 59 12.83 -6.48 -8.13
N PRO A 60 14.02 -6.44 -7.53
CA PRO A 60 14.57 -5.21 -6.97
C PRO A 60 14.91 -4.17 -8.05
N THR A 61 15.17 -4.58 -9.30
CA THR A 61 15.48 -3.63 -10.39
C THR A 61 14.25 -2.89 -10.89
N ARG A 62 13.07 -3.46 -10.67
CA ARG A 62 11.76 -2.88 -11.05
C ARG A 62 11.05 -2.24 -9.85
N ARG A 63 11.61 -2.36 -8.65
CA ARG A 63 11.02 -1.80 -7.43
C ARG A 63 11.27 -0.31 -7.41
N MET A 64 10.20 0.45 -7.18
CA MET A 64 10.26 1.91 -7.02
C MET A 64 11.24 2.30 -5.91
N SER A 65 12.01 3.37 -6.14
CA SER A 65 12.94 3.89 -5.16
C SER A 65 12.22 4.58 -4.00
N ILE A 66 12.93 4.81 -2.90
CA ILE A 66 12.35 5.52 -1.75
C ILE A 66 12.08 7.00 -2.09
N GLU A 67 12.93 7.62 -2.90
CA GLU A 67 12.78 9.01 -3.32
C GLU A 67 11.53 9.17 -4.21
N GLU A 68 11.33 8.28 -5.18
CA GLU A 68 10.15 8.27 -6.05
C GLU A 68 8.87 8.05 -5.24
N ALA A 69 8.89 7.10 -4.30
CA ALA A 69 7.73 6.83 -3.45
C ALA A 69 7.37 8.05 -2.59
N ALA A 70 8.37 8.76 -2.05
CA ALA A 70 8.16 9.95 -1.24
C ALA A 70 7.58 11.12 -2.08
N ASP A 71 8.04 11.30 -3.31
CA ASP A 71 7.55 12.34 -4.22
C ASP A 71 6.08 12.12 -4.61
N VAL A 72 5.72 10.88 -4.98
CA VAL A 72 4.35 10.54 -5.34
C VAL A 72 3.40 10.65 -4.15
N VAL A 73 3.81 10.15 -2.97
CA VAL A 73 2.99 10.23 -1.75
C VAL A 73 2.87 11.69 -1.26
N GLY A 74 3.95 12.47 -1.34
CA GLY A 74 3.92 13.90 -1.03
C GLY A 74 2.91 14.66 -1.89
N SER A 75 2.83 14.31 -3.18
CA SER A 75 1.85 14.87 -4.12
C SER A 75 0.40 14.47 -3.84
N VAL A 76 0.16 13.36 -3.13
CA VAL A 76 -1.18 12.94 -2.69
C VAL A 76 -1.59 13.66 -1.39
N GLY A 77 -0.65 13.85 -0.46
CA GLY A 77 -0.91 14.49 0.84
C GLY A 77 -1.34 15.96 0.73
N THR A 78 -0.85 16.68 -0.28
CA THR A 78 -1.20 18.10 -0.50
C THR A 78 -2.61 18.30 -1.06
N LYS A 79 -3.24 17.27 -1.65
CA LYS A 79 -4.62 17.36 -2.17
C LYS A 79 -5.70 17.28 -1.08
N ARG A 80 -5.35 17.02 0.18
CA ARG A 80 -6.30 16.88 1.30
C ARG A 80 -6.45 18.13 2.18
N ALA A 81 -6.03 19.31 1.70
CA ALA A 81 -6.16 20.57 2.44
C ALA A 81 -7.33 21.46 2.03
N ASP A 82 -8.22 21.05 1.12
CA ASP A 82 -9.37 21.88 0.71
C ASP A 82 -10.65 21.04 0.62
N GLY A 83 -11.62 21.30 1.51
CA GLY A 83 -13.00 20.84 1.29
C GLY A 83 -13.75 20.12 2.42
N GLN A 84 -13.46 20.34 3.70
CA GLN A 84 -14.41 20.00 4.77
C GLN A 84 -14.86 21.24 5.54
N ASN A 85 -15.54 22.14 4.82
CA ASN A 85 -16.50 23.07 5.40
C ASN A 85 -17.91 22.64 4.97
N VAL A 86 -18.63 21.92 5.83
CA VAL A 86 -20.10 21.97 5.86
C VAL A 86 -20.60 21.82 7.30
N MET A 87 -21.15 22.93 7.77
CA MET A 87 -22.07 23.15 8.88
C MET A 87 -21.56 22.96 10.32
N ALA A 88 -21.20 24.11 10.89
CA ALA A 88 -21.62 24.47 12.24
C ALA A 88 -23.15 24.32 12.38
N VAL A 89 -23.57 23.64 13.45
CA VAL A 89 -24.91 23.74 14.04
C VAL A 89 -24.76 24.45 15.36
#